data_AF-A0A3D8SN38-F1
#
_entry.id   AF-A0A3D8SN38-F1
#
_cell.length_a   1.000
_cell.length_b   1.000
_cell.length_c   1.000
_cell.angle_alpha   90.00
_cell.angle_beta   90.00
_cell.angle_gamma   90.00
#
_symmetry.space_group_name_H-M   'P 1'
#
loop_
_entity.id
_entity.type
_entity.pdbx_description
1 polymer ?
#
loop_
_entity_poly.entity_id
_entity_poly.type
_entity_poly.pdbx_seq_one_letter_code
_entity_poly.pdbx_strand_id
1 'polypeptide(L)'
;MGYNDWAAEFCALNQSLFTDTADFMLSSGLQKAGYNRLNLDDCWQLHDRAANGSFQWDPEKFPNGIPWLAKYMNDRGFSLGIYSDAGNKTCGGYMGSLGYEELDAATFASWGIDYLKLDGCNMPDPSEKTYKQIYGRWHGVLENLAQPLIFSESAPAYFAEAENLTDWYSVMDWVPKYGQLARHSRDTLVFNSTLYWPNITGWDSIMFNYGQNVRLARYQKPGYFNDPDFLNVDHANYTMAEKMSHFALWSSLSAPLIISANVPALTKDDIAYLTNTDIIAVDQDPLGLQATLVSQDGTWDVLTKDLAGGDRLLTILNRGNFTANYTVSLARVGIISDNTVPYRVKNLWTGTLSHVSNQITATLVPSHGTAVFRIQALGNPIKVVPTGMIFNTFSLNCLTASTNETLSWTSCIGSDSQVWQVAADGTVRSLVNYSQCLTDGGFNSTATITQCSFDQKQSWKYHLSGNLKAASSRMCLTEADNGLVQSTACGYETNEQVIALPGGVEIW
;
A
#
# COMPACT_ATOMS: atom_id res chain seq x y z
N MET A 1 1.94 4.83 -12.71
CA MET A 1 2.09 3.45 -13.22
C MET A 1 3.30 3.40 -14.14
N GLY A 2 4.02 2.28 -14.24
CA GLY A 2 5.21 2.21 -15.07
C GLY A 2 5.92 0.86 -15.07
N TYR A 3 7.21 0.89 -15.34
CA TYR A 3 8.12 -0.24 -15.39
C TYR A 3 9.38 0.03 -14.55
N ASN A 4 9.97 -1.01 -14.00
CA ASN A 4 11.30 -1.02 -13.39
C ASN A 4 11.97 -2.38 -13.68
N ASP A 5 13.28 -2.41 -13.91
CA ASP A 5 14.00 -3.61 -14.34
C ASP A 5 14.37 -4.62 -13.22
N TRP A 6 14.37 -4.19 -11.96
CA TRP A 6 15.05 -4.89 -10.86
C TRP A 6 14.62 -6.35 -10.65
N ALA A 7 13.31 -6.61 -10.56
CA ALA A 7 12.81 -7.92 -10.17
C ALA A 7 13.03 -8.99 -11.25
N ALA A 8 13.20 -8.59 -12.52
CA ALA A 8 13.39 -9.51 -13.64
C ALA A 8 14.83 -9.55 -14.16
N GLU A 9 15.56 -8.45 -14.07
CA GLU A 9 16.87 -8.30 -14.74
C GLU A 9 18.01 -8.10 -13.74
N PHE A 10 17.73 -7.63 -12.53
CA PHE A 10 18.76 -7.25 -11.55
C PHE A 10 19.80 -6.32 -12.21
N CYS A 11 21.09 -6.67 -12.20
CA CYS A 11 22.14 -5.86 -12.83
C CYS A 11 22.34 -6.12 -14.33
N ALA A 12 21.50 -6.93 -14.97
CA ALA A 12 21.55 -7.24 -16.41
C ALA A 12 20.88 -6.17 -17.29
N LEU A 13 20.66 -4.97 -16.76
CA LEU A 13 20.13 -3.83 -17.50
C LEU A 13 21.11 -3.24 -18.52
N ASN A 14 20.57 -2.75 -19.63
CA ASN A 14 21.28 -1.98 -20.65
C ASN A 14 20.31 -1.11 -21.46
N GLN A 15 20.84 -0.25 -22.32
CA GLN A 15 20.03 0.66 -23.14
C GLN A 15 18.96 -0.05 -23.98
N SER A 16 19.29 -1.20 -24.59
CA SER A 16 18.37 -1.93 -25.47
C SER A 16 17.19 -2.53 -24.71
N LEU A 17 17.41 -3.04 -23.48
CA LEU A 17 16.33 -3.51 -22.60
C LEU A 17 15.24 -2.44 -22.46
N PHE A 18 15.63 -1.19 -22.20
CA PHE A 18 14.70 -0.08 -22.03
C PHE A 18 14.02 0.32 -23.33
N THR A 19 14.75 0.39 -24.46
CA THR A 19 14.14 0.74 -25.75
C THR A 19 13.15 -0.32 -26.23
N ASP A 20 13.50 -1.60 -26.07
CA ASP A 20 12.65 -2.73 -26.47
C ASP A 20 11.42 -2.83 -25.57
N THR A 21 11.59 -2.62 -24.27
CA THR A 21 10.47 -2.54 -23.30
C THR A 21 9.51 -1.41 -23.65
N ALA A 22 10.02 -0.20 -23.93
CA ALA A 22 9.18 0.94 -24.31
C ALA A 22 8.41 0.69 -25.62
N ASP A 23 9.07 0.16 -26.65
CA ASP A 23 8.44 -0.14 -27.94
C ASP A 23 7.39 -1.28 -27.81
N PHE A 24 7.64 -2.27 -26.94
CA PHE A 24 6.64 -3.29 -26.62
C PHE A 24 5.45 -2.71 -25.85
N MET A 25 5.68 -1.85 -24.84
CA MET A 25 4.61 -1.20 -24.09
C MET A 25 3.70 -0.33 -24.98
N LEU A 26 4.26 0.28 -26.02
CA LEU A 26 3.51 1.00 -27.05
C LEU A 26 2.63 0.04 -27.86
N SER A 27 3.21 -1.02 -28.41
CA SER A 27 2.51 -1.94 -29.32
C SER A 27 1.50 -2.86 -28.64
N SER A 28 1.75 -3.23 -27.37
CA SER A 28 0.86 -4.07 -26.55
C SER A 28 -0.32 -3.31 -25.94
N GLY A 29 -0.27 -1.97 -25.90
CA GLY A 29 -1.31 -1.13 -25.31
C GLY A 29 -1.11 -0.82 -23.82
N LEU A 30 -0.03 -1.29 -23.19
CA LEU A 30 0.32 -0.93 -21.80
C LEU A 30 0.46 0.59 -21.64
N GLN A 31 1.15 1.28 -22.55
CA GLN A 31 1.26 2.74 -22.44
C GLN A 31 -0.12 3.41 -22.47
N LYS A 32 -0.99 2.98 -23.40
CA LYS A 32 -2.36 3.49 -23.51
C LYS A 32 -3.19 3.23 -22.25
N ALA A 33 -2.92 2.14 -21.54
CA ALA A 33 -3.55 1.83 -20.26
C ALA A 33 -3.04 2.69 -19.09
N GLY A 34 -1.96 3.46 -19.28
CA GLY A 34 -1.43 4.41 -18.29
C GLY A 34 0.00 4.12 -17.82
N TYR A 35 0.62 3.02 -18.25
CA TYR A 35 2.01 2.71 -17.91
C TYR A 35 2.97 3.58 -18.73
N ASN A 36 3.29 4.77 -18.25
CA ASN A 36 4.01 5.81 -18.99
C ASN A 36 5.37 6.19 -18.38
N ARG A 37 5.92 5.34 -17.51
CA ARG A 37 7.21 5.56 -16.86
C ARG A 37 8.09 4.33 -16.97
N LEU A 38 9.37 4.50 -17.23
CA LEU A 38 10.39 3.47 -17.12
C LEU A 38 11.45 3.94 -16.13
N ASN A 39 11.74 3.14 -15.12
CA ASN A 39 12.70 3.49 -14.07
C ASN A 39 13.91 2.56 -14.16
N LEU A 40 15.09 3.15 -14.26
CA LEU A 40 16.37 2.44 -14.06
C LEU A 40 16.52 2.11 -12.57
N ASP A 41 16.75 0.85 -12.24
CA ASP A 41 17.17 0.43 -10.91
C ASP A 41 18.71 0.38 -10.80
N ASP A 42 19.25 -0.23 -9.73
CA ASP A 42 20.69 -0.24 -9.45
C ASP A 42 21.55 -0.80 -10.62
N CYS A 43 22.88 -0.62 -10.54
CA CYS A 43 23.88 -1.10 -11.50
C CYS A 43 23.94 -0.34 -12.85
N TRP A 44 23.30 0.83 -13.02
CA TRP A 44 23.41 1.64 -14.25
C TRP A 44 24.69 2.48 -14.33
N GLN A 45 25.26 2.81 -13.16
CA GLN A 45 26.37 3.73 -12.95
C GLN A 45 27.74 3.02 -12.91
N LEU A 46 28.81 3.77 -13.14
CA LEU A 46 30.17 3.31 -12.80
C LEU A 46 30.40 3.32 -11.28
N HIS A 47 31.43 2.62 -10.81
CA HIS A 47 31.79 2.61 -9.39
C HIS A 47 32.44 3.91 -8.91
N ASP A 48 33.03 4.69 -9.82
CA ASP A 48 33.79 5.90 -9.50
C ASP A 48 33.10 7.16 -10.06
N ARG A 49 33.12 8.23 -9.25
CA ARG A 49 32.66 9.56 -9.67
C ARG A 49 33.57 10.14 -10.75
N ALA A 50 33.02 11.01 -11.57
CA ALA A 50 33.83 11.81 -12.50
C ALA A 50 34.77 12.75 -11.72
N ALA A 51 35.77 13.31 -12.40
CA ALA A 51 36.74 14.22 -11.77
C ALA A 51 36.10 15.48 -11.12
N ASN A 52 34.93 15.90 -11.60
CA ASN A 52 34.13 16.99 -11.05
C ASN A 52 33.18 16.54 -9.91
N GLY A 53 33.20 15.26 -9.53
CA GLY A 53 32.34 14.66 -8.52
C GLY A 53 30.97 14.17 -9.03
N SER A 54 30.59 14.37 -10.29
CA SER A 54 29.25 13.99 -10.78
C SER A 54 29.11 12.48 -11.02
N PHE A 55 27.87 12.03 -11.15
CA PHE A 55 27.57 10.68 -11.62
C PHE A 55 28.09 10.40 -13.03
N GLN A 56 28.48 9.14 -13.25
CA GLN A 56 28.83 8.58 -14.55
C GLN A 56 28.00 7.32 -14.80
N TRP A 57 27.37 7.22 -15.97
CA TRP A 57 26.76 5.97 -16.41
C TRP A 57 27.83 5.02 -16.95
N ASP A 58 27.53 3.72 -16.94
CA ASP A 58 28.34 2.72 -17.61
C ASP A 58 28.19 2.85 -19.14
N PRO A 59 29.25 3.22 -19.90
CA PRO A 59 29.16 3.42 -21.34
C PRO A 59 29.05 2.11 -22.13
N GLU A 60 29.36 0.95 -21.54
CA GLU A 60 29.11 -0.35 -22.18
C GLU A 60 27.62 -0.68 -22.13
N LYS A 61 26.95 -0.40 -21.00
CA LYS A 61 25.50 -0.59 -20.84
C LYS A 61 24.69 0.47 -21.58
N PHE A 62 25.16 1.73 -21.54
CA PHE A 62 24.46 2.90 -22.08
C PHE A 62 25.37 3.69 -23.05
N PRO A 63 25.64 3.15 -24.25
CA PRO A 63 26.60 3.74 -25.19
C PRO A 63 26.20 5.13 -25.71
N ASN A 64 24.90 5.47 -25.74
CA ASN A 64 24.45 6.81 -26.09
C ASN A 64 24.24 7.72 -24.86
N GLY A 65 24.39 7.17 -23.65
CA GLY A 65 24.20 7.85 -22.38
C GLY A 65 22.75 7.99 -21.92
N ILE A 66 22.60 8.24 -20.61
CA ILE A 66 21.29 8.41 -19.95
C ILE A 66 20.49 9.61 -20.50
N PRO A 67 21.09 10.78 -20.82
CA PRO A 67 20.34 11.88 -21.44
C PRO A 67 19.70 11.50 -22.77
N TRP A 68 20.39 10.68 -23.58
CA TRP A 68 19.82 10.18 -24.83
C TRP A 68 18.65 9.24 -24.56
N LEU A 69 18.77 8.34 -23.57
CA LEU A 69 17.69 7.43 -23.20
C LEU A 69 16.47 8.20 -22.68
N ALA A 70 16.67 9.21 -21.82
CA ALA A 70 15.60 10.08 -21.34
C ALA A 70 14.90 10.78 -22.51
N LYS A 71 15.65 11.28 -23.49
CA LYS A 71 15.08 11.84 -24.72
C LYS A 71 14.31 10.79 -25.53
N TYR A 72 14.84 9.59 -25.69
CA TYR A 72 14.17 8.49 -26.40
C TYR A 72 12.81 8.16 -25.79
N MET A 73 12.73 8.11 -24.46
CA MET A 73 11.50 7.89 -23.70
C MET A 73 10.51 9.03 -23.91
N ASN A 74 10.96 10.28 -23.74
CA ASN A 74 10.12 11.46 -23.90
C ASN A 74 9.53 11.57 -25.31
N ASP A 75 10.32 11.31 -26.36
CA ASP A 75 9.87 11.33 -27.77
C ASP A 75 8.76 10.29 -28.05
N ARG A 76 8.60 9.29 -27.17
CA ARG A 76 7.58 8.24 -27.23
C ARG A 76 6.44 8.42 -26.24
N GLY A 77 6.44 9.49 -25.45
CA GLY A 77 5.41 9.74 -24.43
C GLY A 77 5.63 8.99 -23.12
N PHE A 78 6.86 8.60 -22.83
CA PHE A 78 7.27 8.05 -21.54
C PHE A 78 8.16 9.03 -20.75
N SER A 79 8.14 8.90 -19.43
CA SER A 79 9.11 9.50 -18.52
C SER A 79 10.18 8.49 -18.11
N LEU A 80 11.41 8.96 -17.84
CA LEU A 80 12.51 8.13 -17.35
C LEU A 80 12.83 8.46 -15.88
N GLY A 81 12.81 7.46 -15.01
CA GLY A 81 13.30 7.55 -13.63
C GLY A 81 14.67 6.91 -13.45
N ILE A 82 15.32 7.23 -12.34
CA ILE A 82 16.64 6.72 -11.98
C ILE A 82 16.69 6.25 -10.53
N TYR A 83 17.72 5.45 -10.22
CA TYR A 83 18.02 4.94 -8.89
C TYR A 83 19.32 5.54 -8.34
N SER A 84 19.33 5.82 -7.03
CA SER A 84 20.54 6.05 -6.25
C SER A 84 20.33 5.56 -4.82
N ASP A 85 21.31 5.79 -3.95
CA ASP A 85 21.29 5.41 -2.54
C ASP A 85 21.64 6.60 -1.64
N ALA A 86 20.94 6.72 -0.51
CA ALA A 86 21.18 7.71 0.53
C ALA A 86 22.55 7.52 1.22
N GLY A 87 23.09 6.30 1.22
CA GLY A 87 24.41 5.96 1.74
C GLY A 87 25.56 6.26 0.78
N ASN A 88 26.77 5.84 1.17
CA ASN A 88 27.97 6.08 0.36
C ASN A 88 28.12 5.13 -0.83
N LYS A 89 27.38 4.02 -0.81
CA LYS A 89 27.31 3.00 -1.86
C LYS A 89 25.89 2.50 -1.98
N THR A 90 25.51 2.11 -3.19
CA THR A 90 24.25 1.42 -3.43
C THR A 90 24.26 0.02 -2.84
N CYS A 91 23.09 -0.63 -2.79
CA CYS A 91 22.97 -2.00 -2.34
C CYS A 91 23.84 -2.97 -3.18
N GLY A 92 24.00 -2.72 -4.48
CA GLY A 92 24.92 -3.45 -5.38
C GLY A 92 26.40 -3.08 -5.24
N GLY A 93 26.74 -2.16 -4.34
CA GLY A 93 28.13 -1.73 -4.09
C GLY A 93 28.68 -0.71 -5.09
N TYR A 94 27.82 -0.11 -5.91
CA TYR A 94 28.15 1.01 -6.78
C TYR A 94 28.18 2.31 -5.96
N MET A 95 28.57 3.42 -6.58
CA MET A 95 28.61 4.70 -5.87
C MET A 95 27.20 5.18 -5.45
N GLY A 96 27.08 5.58 -4.18
CA GLY A 96 25.90 6.23 -3.62
C GLY A 96 26.07 7.74 -3.54
N SER A 97 25.08 8.43 -2.98
CA SER A 97 24.95 9.88 -3.04
C SER A 97 25.25 10.64 -1.74
N LEU A 98 25.60 9.95 -0.65
CA LEU A 98 25.89 10.62 0.62
C LEU A 98 26.93 11.74 0.46
N GLY A 99 26.54 12.97 0.81
CA GLY A 99 27.41 14.16 0.71
C GLY A 99 27.42 14.87 -0.64
N TYR A 100 26.75 14.32 -1.66
CA TYR A 100 26.67 14.86 -3.02
C TYR A 100 25.23 15.14 -3.47
N GLU A 101 24.27 15.17 -2.56
CA GLU A 101 22.83 15.23 -2.80
C GLU A 101 22.44 16.35 -3.77
N GLU A 102 22.94 17.58 -3.55
CA GLU A 102 22.69 18.73 -4.43
C GLU A 102 23.27 18.54 -5.85
N LEU A 103 24.50 18.04 -5.94
CA LEU A 103 25.16 17.80 -7.22
C LEU A 103 24.47 16.69 -8.01
N ASP A 104 24.11 15.61 -7.32
CA ASP A 104 23.51 14.42 -7.91
C ASP A 104 22.08 14.73 -8.38
N ALA A 105 21.28 15.44 -7.57
CA ALA A 105 19.96 15.92 -7.97
C ALA A 105 20.02 16.82 -9.21
N ALA A 106 20.94 17.78 -9.25
CA ALA A 106 21.13 18.66 -10.40
C ALA A 106 21.60 17.88 -11.64
N THR A 107 22.46 16.87 -11.45
CA THR A 107 22.92 15.98 -12.53
C THR A 107 21.75 15.21 -13.12
N PHE A 108 20.93 14.56 -12.30
CA PHE A 108 19.75 13.80 -12.76
C PHE A 108 18.75 14.70 -13.49
N ALA A 109 18.43 15.87 -12.93
CA ALA A 109 17.55 16.84 -13.58
C ALA A 109 18.12 17.29 -14.94
N SER A 110 19.43 17.51 -15.05
CA SER A 110 20.09 17.90 -16.31
C SER A 110 20.04 16.81 -17.38
N TRP A 111 19.88 15.55 -16.99
CA TRP A 111 19.70 14.42 -17.90
C TRP A 111 18.25 14.23 -18.34
N GLY A 112 17.30 15.00 -17.80
CA GLY A 112 15.88 14.87 -18.10
C GLY A 112 15.17 13.79 -17.28
N ILE A 113 15.72 13.44 -16.12
CA ILE A 113 15.08 12.54 -15.14
C ILE A 113 14.04 13.32 -14.34
N ASP A 114 12.88 12.70 -14.10
CA ASP A 114 11.76 13.26 -13.33
C ASP A 114 11.30 12.35 -12.18
N TYR A 115 12.04 11.28 -11.88
CA TYR A 115 11.77 10.36 -10.77
C TYR A 115 13.08 9.81 -10.20
N LEU A 116 13.18 9.80 -8.88
CA LEU A 116 14.30 9.22 -8.14
C LEU A 116 13.77 8.16 -7.15
N LYS A 117 14.17 6.90 -7.36
CA LYS A 117 14.16 5.89 -6.29
C LYS A 117 15.44 6.06 -5.49
N LEU A 118 15.31 6.31 -4.18
CA LEU A 118 16.45 6.46 -3.28
C LEU A 118 16.42 5.36 -2.23
N ASP A 119 17.45 4.52 -2.27
CA ASP A 119 17.65 3.45 -1.30
C ASP A 119 18.32 3.92 -0.01
N GLY A 120 18.54 3.01 0.94
CA GLY A 120 19.19 3.27 2.22
C GLY A 120 20.31 2.29 2.57
N CYS A 121 20.94 1.62 1.62
CA CYS A 121 22.08 0.76 1.92
C CYS A 121 23.31 1.59 2.30
N ASN A 122 24.25 1.01 3.05
CA ASN A 122 25.54 1.66 3.38
C ASN A 122 25.42 3.08 3.98
N MET A 123 24.37 3.30 4.76
CA MET A 123 24.18 4.53 5.55
C MET A 123 25.28 4.68 6.62
N PRO A 124 25.57 5.91 7.09
CA PRO A 124 26.58 6.13 8.13
C PRO A 124 26.36 5.30 9.38
N ASP A 125 25.10 5.13 9.77
CA ASP A 125 24.62 4.24 10.80
C ASP A 125 23.15 3.89 10.53
N PRO A 126 22.61 2.81 11.13
CA PRO A 126 21.27 2.32 10.83
C PRO A 126 20.15 3.01 11.65
N SER A 127 20.41 4.12 12.34
CA SER A 127 19.41 4.74 13.22
C SER A 127 18.34 5.52 12.45
N GLU A 128 17.11 5.53 12.98
CA GLU A 128 15.99 6.33 12.46
C GLU A 128 16.39 7.80 12.26
N LYS A 129 17.11 8.35 13.25
CA LYS A 129 17.55 9.75 13.24
C LYS A 129 18.45 10.06 12.04
N THR A 130 19.38 9.17 11.70
CA THR A 130 20.30 9.34 10.57
C THR A 130 19.55 9.26 9.25
N TYR A 131 18.61 8.32 9.11
CA TYR A 131 17.72 8.25 7.94
C TYR A 131 16.89 9.52 7.78
N LYS A 132 16.22 9.98 8.85
CA LYS A 132 15.41 11.21 8.83
C LYS A 132 16.20 12.44 8.39
N GLN A 133 17.46 12.55 8.83
CA GLN A 133 18.33 13.67 8.46
C GLN A 133 18.70 13.63 6.98
N ILE A 134 19.11 12.47 6.47
CA ILE A 134 19.59 12.34 5.08
C ILE A 134 18.42 12.40 4.09
N TYR A 135 17.32 11.68 4.34
CA TYR A 135 16.12 11.76 3.51
C TYR A 135 15.48 13.16 3.57
N GLY A 136 15.50 13.82 4.74
CA GLY A 136 15.04 15.21 4.87
C GLY A 136 15.92 16.21 4.09
N ARG A 137 17.23 15.96 4.00
CA ARG A 137 18.12 16.73 3.13
C ARG A 137 17.77 16.53 1.66
N TRP A 138 17.56 15.28 1.24
CA TRP A 138 17.12 14.98 -0.13
C TRP A 138 15.81 15.66 -0.49
N HIS A 139 14.80 15.57 0.37
CA HIS A 139 13.55 16.31 0.21
C HIS A 139 13.79 17.81 -0.01
N GLY A 140 14.56 18.46 0.87
CA GLY A 140 14.88 19.89 0.72
C GLY A 140 15.66 20.22 -0.56
N VAL A 141 16.52 19.33 -1.05
CA VAL A 141 17.23 19.50 -2.33
C VAL A 141 16.24 19.40 -3.49
N LEU A 142 15.39 18.37 -3.52
CA LEU A 142 14.45 18.11 -4.61
C LEU A 142 13.38 19.20 -4.72
N GLU A 143 12.87 19.71 -3.59
CA GLU A 143 11.89 20.82 -3.58
C GLU A 143 12.45 22.12 -4.18
N ASN A 144 13.76 22.33 -4.10
CA ASN A 144 14.41 23.53 -4.64
C ASN A 144 14.79 23.43 -6.13
N LEU A 145 14.55 22.28 -6.77
CA LEU A 145 14.73 22.14 -8.21
C LEU A 145 13.65 22.91 -8.97
N ALA A 146 14.01 23.45 -10.14
CA ALA A 146 13.04 24.13 -11.00
C ALA A 146 11.89 23.22 -11.46
N GLN A 147 12.16 21.92 -11.57
CA GLN A 147 11.17 20.85 -11.76
C GLN A 147 11.53 19.73 -10.77
N PRO A 148 10.85 19.63 -9.61
CA PRO A 148 11.10 18.58 -8.64
C PRO A 148 10.89 17.18 -9.24
N LEU A 149 11.77 16.25 -8.88
CA LEU A 149 11.61 14.84 -9.23
C LEU A 149 10.57 14.21 -8.30
N ILE A 150 9.83 13.22 -8.80
CA ILE A 150 9.05 12.32 -7.95
C ILE A 150 10.03 11.55 -7.05
N PHE A 151 9.84 11.62 -5.75
CA PHE A 151 10.72 11.03 -4.76
C PHE A 151 10.11 9.74 -4.20
N SER A 152 10.75 8.62 -4.52
CA SER A 152 10.41 7.28 -4.06
C SER A 152 11.41 6.84 -2.99
N GLU A 153 10.92 6.70 -1.77
CA GLU A 153 11.74 6.54 -0.58
C GLU A 153 11.79 5.09 -0.11
N SER A 154 12.98 4.50 0.07
CA SER A 154 13.11 3.16 0.67
C SER A 154 13.24 3.17 2.19
N ALA A 155 13.35 4.33 2.84
CA ALA A 155 13.66 4.43 4.27
C ALA A 155 12.82 3.51 5.19
N PRO A 156 11.48 3.43 5.08
CA PRO A 156 10.71 2.58 5.99
C PRO A 156 11.05 1.09 5.89
N ALA A 157 11.49 0.59 4.73
CA ALA A 157 11.85 -0.82 4.55
C ALA A 157 12.97 -1.29 5.49
N TYR A 158 13.87 -0.38 5.90
CA TYR A 158 15.01 -0.70 6.77
C TYR A 158 14.66 -0.81 8.26
N PHE A 159 13.46 -0.39 8.65
CA PHE A 159 12.97 -0.47 10.02
C PHE A 159 11.82 -1.47 10.18
N ALA A 160 11.36 -2.05 9.07
CA ALA A 160 10.30 -3.03 9.07
C ALA A 160 10.72 -4.32 9.78
N GLU A 161 9.73 -5.14 10.17
CA GLU A 161 9.96 -6.49 10.72
C GLU A 161 10.77 -6.53 12.05
N ALA A 162 10.91 -5.41 12.75
CA ALA A 162 11.57 -5.36 14.05
C ALA A 162 10.66 -5.88 15.19
N GLU A 163 11.28 -6.39 16.27
CA GLU A 163 10.56 -6.76 17.51
C GLU A 163 9.87 -5.55 18.16
N ASN A 164 10.42 -4.36 17.94
CA ASN A 164 9.82 -3.08 18.32
C ASN A 164 9.69 -2.19 17.08
N LEU A 165 8.46 -1.84 16.70
CA LEU A 165 8.19 -1.03 15.51
C LEU A 165 8.20 0.48 15.78
N THR A 166 8.56 0.97 16.98
CA THR A 166 8.61 2.41 17.28
C THR A 166 9.44 3.20 16.25
N ASP A 167 10.59 2.69 15.82
CA ASP A 167 11.40 3.36 14.80
C ASP A 167 10.71 3.33 13.43
N TRP A 168 10.13 2.19 13.03
CA TRP A 168 9.38 2.09 11.77
C TRP A 168 8.19 3.07 11.72
N TYR A 169 7.43 3.14 12.81
CA TYR A 169 6.34 4.10 12.95
C TYR A 169 6.85 5.55 12.93
N SER A 170 7.96 5.83 13.61
CA SER A 170 8.59 7.15 13.59
C SER A 170 9.05 7.55 12.19
N VAL A 171 9.53 6.60 11.39
CA VAL A 171 9.84 6.79 9.96
C VAL A 171 8.58 7.15 9.18
N MET A 172 7.50 6.40 9.37
CA MET A 172 6.21 6.65 8.72
C MET A 172 5.59 8.02 9.06
N ASP A 173 5.99 8.66 10.15
CA ASP A 173 5.54 10.01 10.50
C ASP A 173 6.16 11.13 9.66
N TRP A 174 7.36 10.92 9.11
CA TRP A 174 8.06 11.94 8.33
C TRP A 174 8.15 11.61 6.84
N VAL A 175 8.19 10.34 6.45
CA VAL A 175 8.27 9.93 5.03
C VAL A 175 7.14 10.52 4.18
N PRO A 176 5.85 10.53 4.61
CA PRO A 176 4.78 11.16 3.83
C PRO A 176 4.88 12.69 3.65
N LYS A 177 5.81 13.34 4.34
CA LYS A 177 6.10 14.77 4.19
C LYS A 177 7.24 15.01 3.20
N TYR A 178 8.05 13.99 2.92
CA TYR A 178 9.29 14.12 2.16
C TYR A 178 9.10 13.74 0.68
N GLY A 179 8.47 12.61 0.40
CA GLY A 179 8.29 12.10 -0.94
C GLY A 179 6.85 11.78 -1.31
N GLN A 180 6.69 11.24 -2.51
CA GLN A 180 5.38 10.93 -3.09
C GLN A 180 5.02 9.45 -2.96
N LEU A 181 5.98 8.60 -2.62
CA LEU A 181 5.75 7.19 -2.36
C LEU A 181 6.91 6.61 -1.55
N ALA A 182 6.64 5.54 -0.81
CA ALA A 182 7.69 4.86 -0.07
C ALA A 182 7.47 3.36 0.04
N ARG A 183 8.57 2.60 0.04
CA ARG A 183 8.61 1.17 0.28
C ARG A 183 8.56 0.89 1.79
N HIS A 184 7.72 -0.05 2.20
CA HIS A 184 7.38 -0.26 3.63
C HIS A 184 7.89 -1.54 4.27
N SER A 185 8.49 -2.40 3.46
CA SER A 185 8.94 -3.73 3.84
C SER A 185 10.04 -4.19 2.91
N ARG A 186 10.60 -5.38 3.17
CA ARG A 186 11.50 -6.05 2.23
C ARG A 186 10.91 -6.22 0.83
N ASP A 187 11.80 -6.49 -0.12
CA ASP A 187 11.49 -6.67 -1.53
C ASP A 187 10.54 -7.85 -1.77
N THR A 188 9.67 -7.68 -2.76
CA THR A 188 9.04 -8.79 -3.45
C THR A 188 10.12 -9.66 -4.11
N LEU A 189 9.86 -10.97 -4.24
CA LEU A 189 10.84 -11.88 -4.81
C LEU A 189 11.23 -11.50 -6.25
N VAL A 190 12.54 -11.46 -6.49
CA VAL A 190 13.15 -11.30 -7.81
C VAL A 190 13.34 -12.67 -8.49
N PHE A 191 13.55 -12.70 -9.82
CA PHE A 191 13.63 -13.92 -10.64
C PHE A 191 14.66 -14.96 -10.15
N ASN A 192 15.76 -14.51 -9.53
CA ASN A 192 16.83 -15.38 -9.03
C ASN A 192 16.70 -15.73 -7.54
N SER A 193 15.62 -15.31 -6.90
CA SER A 193 15.43 -15.45 -5.46
C SER A 193 15.39 -16.92 -5.00
N THR A 194 15.05 -17.86 -5.87
CA THR A 194 15.07 -19.30 -5.55
C THR A 194 16.46 -19.82 -5.15
N LEU A 195 17.54 -19.12 -5.51
CA LEU A 195 18.89 -19.47 -5.04
C LEU A 195 19.11 -19.15 -3.55
N TYR A 196 18.41 -18.16 -3.02
CA TYR A 196 18.56 -17.65 -1.65
C TYR A 196 17.40 -18.08 -0.74
N TRP A 197 16.19 -18.17 -1.30
CA TRP A 197 14.94 -18.47 -0.62
C TRP A 197 14.19 -19.62 -1.32
N PRO A 198 14.77 -20.83 -1.42
CA PRO A 198 14.24 -21.92 -2.25
C PRO A 198 12.85 -22.43 -1.81
N ASN A 199 12.42 -22.09 -0.60
CA ASN A 199 11.15 -22.55 -0.02
C ASN A 199 10.07 -21.47 0.02
N ILE A 200 10.31 -20.27 -0.54
CA ILE A 200 9.31 -19.19 -0.58
C ILE A 200 8.78 -19.07 -2.00
N THR A 201 7.47 -19.18 -2.16
CA THR A 201 6.83 -18.98 -3.46
C THR A 201 6.65 -17.50 -3.79
N GLY A 202 6.41 -17.17 -5.06
CA GLY A 202 6.07 -15.80 -5.45
C GLY A 202 4.85 -15.32 -4.68
N TRP A 203 3.84 -16.18 -4.54
CA TRP A 203 2.61 -15.85 -3.82
C TRP A 203 2.86 -15.59 -2.33
N ASP A 204 3.70 -16.38 -1.67
CA ASP A 204 4.09 -16.13 -0.27
C ASP A 204 4.72 -14.75 -0.11
N SER A 205 5.54 -14.33 -1.08
CA SER A 205 6.13 -12.99 -1.10
C SER A 205 5.07 -11.90 -1.26
N ILE A 206 4.13 -12.05 -2.19
CA ILE A 206 3.06 -11.05 -2.39
C ILE A 206 2.18 -10.95 -1.15
N MET A 207 1.85 -12.07 -0.52
CA MET A 207 1.07 -12.09 0.72
C MET A 207 1.81 -11.46 1.89
N PHE A 208 3.14 -11.58 1.94
CA PHE A 208 3.95 -10.88 2.92
C PHE A 208 3.85 -9.36 2.73
N ASN A 209 4.12 -8.85 1.51
CA ASN A 209 4.09 -7.40 1.22
C ASN A 209 2.68 -6.82 1.38
N TYR A 210 1.64 -7.55 0.95
CA TYR A 210 0.24 -7.20 1.20
C TYR A 210 -0.06 -7.09 2.71
N GLY A 211 0.40 -8.06 3.50
CA GLY A 211 0.21 -8.07 4.96
C GLY A 211 0.89 -6.91 5.69
N GLN A 212 1.99 -6.39 5.15
CA GLN A 212 2.60 -5.15 5.63
C GLN A 212 1.77 -3.93 5.20
N ASN A 213 1.32 -3.89 3.95
CA ASN A 213 0.62 -2.74 3.40
C ASN A 213 -0.74 -2.48 4.03
N VAL A 214 -1.50 -3.51 4.43
CA VAL A 214 -2.81 -3.31 5.08
C VAL A 214 -2.74 -2.49 6.38
N ARG A 215 -1.55 -2.29 6.96
CA ARG A 215 -1.29 -1.49 8.17
C ARG A 215 -1.27 0.02 7.91
N LEU A 216 -1.21 0.44 6.64
CA LEU A 216 -0.68 1.75 6.25
C LEU A 216 -1.72 2.77 5.79
N ALA A 217 -3.00 2.37 5.69
CA ALA A 217 -4.02 3.19 5.05
C ALA A 217 -4.14 4.62 5.62
N ARG A 218 -3.82 4.83 6.91
CA ARG A 218 -3.84 6.15 7.57
C ARG A 218 -2.84 7.16 7.01
N TYR A 219 -1.77 6.70 6.37
CA TYR A 219 -0.73 7.56 5.81
C TYR A 219 -1.02 7.99 4.37
N GLN A 220 -1.81 7.20 3.63
CA GLN A 220 -2.04 7.42 2.21
C GLN A 220 -3.03 8.55 1.95
N LYS A 221 -2.67 9.45 1.04
CA LYS A 221 -3.50 10.57 0.58
C LYS A 221 -3.02 11.04 -0.79
N PRO A 222 -3.80 11.81 -1.56
CA PRO A 222 -3.31 12.42 -2.78
C PRO A 222 -1.98 13.15 -2.55
N GLY A 223 -0.95 12.74 -3.28
CA GLY A 223 0.43 13.24 -3.13
C GLY A 223 1.37 12.33 -2.33
N TYR A 224 0.88 11.27 -1.67
CA TYR A 224 1.70 10.24 -1.03
C TYR A 224 1.04 8.85 -1.11
N PHE A 225 1.75 7.86 -1.65
CA PHE A 225 1.25 6.51 -1.87
C PHE A 225 2.12 5.45 -1.17
N ASN A 226 1.48 4.50 -0.49
CA ASN A 226 2.22 3.39 0.09
C ASN A 226 2.64 2.42 -1.02
N ASP A 227 3.91 2.03 -1.05
CA ASP A 227 4.48 1.15 -2.08
C ASP A 227 4.68 -0.27 -1.52
N PRO A 228 3.87 -1.26 -1.95
CA PRO A 228 4.07 -2.66 -1.61
C PRO A 228 5.13 -3.36 -2.46
N ASP A 229 5.86 -2.62 -3.29
CA ASP A 229 6.87 -3.07 -4.26
C ASP A 229 6.29 -3.52 -5.61
N PHE A 230 7.14 -4.07 -6.48
CA PHE A 230 6.85 -4.32 -7.88
C PHE A 230 5.78 -5.37 -8.19
N LEU A 231 5.14 -5.19 -9.34
CA LEU A 231 4.37 -6.24 -10.04
C LEU A 231 5.34 -7.18 -10.80
N ASN A 232 5.87 -8.19 -10.12
CA ASN A 232 6.78 -9.21 -10.65
C ASN A 232 6.08 -10.33 -11.46
N VAL A 233 5.22 -9.93 -12.40
CA VAL A 233 4.18 -10.78 -13.02
C VAL A 233 4.68 -11.98 -13.84
N ASP A 234 5.96 -12.04 -14.19
CA ASP A 234 6.59 -13.14 -14.94
C ASP A 234 7.27 -14.17 -14.03
N HIS A 235 7.23 -13.99 -12.70
CA HIS A 235 7.81 -14.95 -11.77
C HIS A 235 7.21 -16.36 -11.99
N ALA A 236 8.09 -17.35 -12.18
CA ALA A 236 7.75 -18.62 -12.83
C ALA A 236 6.76 -19.52 -12.06
N ASN A 237 6.54 -19.26 -10.77
CA ASN A 237 5.68 -20.08 -9.92
C ASN A 237 4.27 -19.51 -9.69
N TYR A 238 3.90 -18.42 -10.35
CA TYR A 238 2.52 -17.93 -10.30
C TYR A 238 1.57 -18.74 -11.16
N THR A 239 0.41 -19.05 -10.60
CA THR A 239 -0.82 -19.32 -11.34
C THR A 239 -1.40 -18.04 -11.91
N MET A 240 -2.25 -18.14 -12.93
CA MET A 240 -2.94 -16.95 -13.48
C MET A 240 -3.83 -16.27 -12.42
N ALA A 241 -4.45 -17.04 -11.52
CA ALA A 241 -5.26 -16.49 -10.43
C ALA A 241 -4.42 -15.60 -9.50
N GLU A 242 -3.20 -16.03 -9.14
CA GLU A 242 -2.28 -15.24 -8.30
C GLU A 242 -1.80 -13.98 -9.01
N LYS A 243 -1.46 -14.05 -10.30
CA LYS A 243 -1.09 -12.86 -11.10
C LYS A 243 -2.20 -11.81 -11.13
N MET A 244 -3.42 -12.25 -11.40
CA MET A 244 -4.60 -11.37 -11.42
C MET A 244 -4.89 -10.81 -10.03
N SER A 245 -4.79 -11.63 -8.98
CA SER A 245 -4.99 -11.20 -7.60
C SER A 245 -3.93 -10.20 -7.14
N HIS A 246 -2.66 -10.40 -7.48
CA HIS A 246 -1.59 -9.45 -7.21
C HIS A 246 -1.94 -8.07 -7.78
N PHE A 247 -2.31 -8.01 -9.06
CA PHE A 247 -2.73 -6.78 -9.71
C PHE A 247 -3.96 -6.13 -9.05
N ALA A 248 -4.99 -6.92 -8.74
CA ALA A 248 -6.21 -6.42 -8.10
C ALA A 248 -5.99 -5.92 -6.67
N LEU A 249 -5.10 -6.57 -5.90
CA LEU A 249 -4.77 -6.14 -4.54
C LEU A 249 -4.03 -4.82 -4.56
N TRP A 250 -2.98 -4.67 -5.39
CA TRP A 250 -2.26 -3.41 -5.54
C TRP A 250 -3.22 -2.30 -5.98
N SER A 251 -4.09 -2.60 -6.95
CA SER A 251 -5.11 -1.66 -7.42
C SER A 251 -6.12 -1.26 -6.34
N SER A 252 -6.54 -2.21 -5.50
CA SER A 252 -7.43 -1.92 -4.38
C SER A 252 -6.76 -1.02 -3.35
N LEU A 253 -5.46 -1.17 -3.15
CA LEU A 253 -4.65 -0.34 -2.26
C LEU A 253 -4.30 1.04 -2.86
N SER A 254 -4.57 1.28 -4.15
CA SER A 254 -4.06 2.44 -4.90
C SER A 254 -2.53 2.53 -4.85
N ALA A 255 -1.86 1.39 -4.94
CA ALA A 255 -0.42 1.28 -4.90
C ALA A 255 0.21 1.71 -6.24
N PRO A 256 1.50 2.08 -6.27
CA PRO A 256 2.23 2.21 -7.52
C PRO A 256 2.17 0.91 -8.35
N LEU A 257 1.48 0.94 -9.50
CA LEU A 257 1.52 -0.17 -10.46
C LEU A 257 2.80 -0.10 -11.30
N ILE A 258 3.89 -0.67 -10.78
CA ILE A 258 5.20 -0.72 -11.42
C ILE A 258 5.48 -2.17 -11.85
N ILE A 259 5.44 -2.45 -13.15
CA ILE A 259 5.76 -3.77 -13.70
C ILE A 259 7.26 -4.01 -13.60
N SER A 260 7.66 -5.14 -13.05
CA SER A 260 9.06 -5.57 -13.07
C SER A 260 9.14 -7.02 -13.54
N ALA A 261 9.19 -7.16 -14.86
CA ALA A 261 9.08 -8.41 -15.60
C ALA A 261 9.84 -8.29 -16.93
N ASN A 262 10.14 -9.40 -17.59
CA ASN A 262 10.51 -9.41 -19.00
C ASN A 262 9.29 -9.03 -19.86
N VAL A 263 9.07 -7.72 -20.00
CA VAL A 263 7.88 -7.15 -20.63
C VAL A 263 7.66 -7.65 -22.08
N PRO A 264 8.67 -7.72 -22.95
CA PRO A 264 8.51 -8.29 -24.29
C PRO A 264 8.06 -9.76 -24.33
N ALA A 265 8.25 -10.52 -23.25
CA ALA A 265 7.85 -11.91 -23.13
C ALA A 265 6.45 -12.12 -22.51
N LEU A 266 5.76 -11.05 -22.10
CA LEU A 266 4.42 -11.15 -21.50
C LEU A 266 3.41 -11.75 -22.48
N THR A 267 2.57 -12.65 -21.97
CA THR A 267 1.54 -13.30 -22.77
C THR A 267 0.35 -12.36 -23.00
N LYS A 268 -0.53 -12.73 -23.94
CA LYS A 268 -1.78 -11.97 -24.16
C LYS A 268 -2.66 -11.90 -22.91
N ASP A 269 -2.67 -12.96 -22.11
CA ASP A 269 -3.45 -13.00 -20.88
C ASP A 269 -2.83 -12.08 -19.81
N ASP A 270 -1.50 -12.00 -19.73
CA ASP A 270 -0.82 -11.04 -18.85
C ASP A 270 -1.18 -9.60 -19.24
N ILE A 271 -1.11 -9.27 -20.52
CA ILE A 271 -1.49 -7.95 -21.03
C ILE A 271 -2.98 -7.67 -20.77
N ALA A 272 -3.85 -8.66 -20.93
CA ALA A 272 -5.29 -8.47 -20.78
C ALA A 272 -5.67 -8.02 -19.36
N TYR A 273 -5.11 -8.64 -18.31
CA TYR A 273 -5.42 -8.19 -16.94
C TYR A 273 -4.67 -6.91 -16.58
N LEU A 274 -3.41 -6.75 -17.00
CA LEU A 274 -2.64 -5.53 -16.74
C LEU A 274 -3.25 -4.28 -17.40
N THR A 275 -4.01 -4.46 -18.47
CA THR A 275 -4.71 -3.36 -19.17
C THR A 275 -6.20 -3.27 -18.83
N ASN A 276 -6.67 -3.99 -17.80
CA ASN A 276 -8.07 -3.92 -17.37
C ASN A 276 -8.42 -2.53 -16.84
N THR A 277 -9.10 -1.74 -17.67
CA THR A 277 -9.44 -0.35 -17.38
C THR A 277 -10.33 -0.16 -16.16
N ASP A 278 -11.17 -1.15 -15.83
CA ASP A 278 -12.05 -1.05 -14.66
C ASP A 278 -11.27 -1.16 -13.35
N ILE A 279 -10.26 -2.03 -13.31
CA ILE A 279 -9.40 -2.20 -12.13
C ILE A 279 -8.36 -1.08 -12.05
N ILE A 280 -7.79 -0.64 -13.18
CA ILE A 280 -6.91 0.55 -13.22
C ILE A 280 -7.67 1.79 -12.72
N ALA A 281 -8.95 1.96 -13.05
CA ALA A 281 -9.74 3.08 -12.55
C ALA A 281 -9.97 3.04 -11.02
N VAL A 282 -9.86 1.85 -10.39
CA VAL A 282 -9.88 1.72 -8.93
C VAL A 282 -8.53 2.11 -8.33
N ASP A 283 -7.43 1.74 -8.98
CA ASP A 283 -6.07 2.13 -8.58
C ASP A 283 -5.85 3.64 -8.69
N GLN A 284 -6.23 4.21 -9.84
CA GLN A 284 -6.04 5.61 -10.20
C GLN A 284 -7.21 6.51 -9.74
N ASP A 285 -8.00 6.06 -8.75
CA ASP A 285 -9.11 6.86 -8.21
C ASP A 285 -8.57 8.15 -7.58
N PRO A 286 -9.13 9.33 -7.90
CA PRO A 286 -8.54 10.61 -7.50
C PRO A 286 -8.69 10.90 -5.99
N LEU A 287 -9.47 10.11 -5.23
CA LEU A 287 -9.45 10.21 -3.77
C LEU A 287 -8.12 9.70 -3.18
N GLY A 288 -7.37 8.87 -3.93
CA GLY A 288 -6.08 8.32 -3.49
C GLY A 288 -6.17 7.42 -2.26
N LEU A 289 -7.37 6.98 -1.87
CA LEU A 289 -7.58 6.19 -0.65
C LEU A 289 -7.06 4.77 -0.81
N GLN A 290 -6.43 4.24 0.23
CA GLN A 290 -6.10 2.83 0.33
C GLN A 290 -7.31 2.04 0.83
N ALA A 291 -7.58 0.86 0.23
CA ALA A 291 -8.57 -0.05 0.79
C ALA A 291 -8.14 -0.60 2.16
N THR A 292 -9.08 -0.62 3.11
CA THR A 292 -8.87 -1.14 4.46
C THR A 292 -9.56 -2.50 4.64
N LEU A 293 -9.03 -3.32 5.52
CA LEU A 293 -9.64 -4.60 5.89
C LEU A 293 -11.00 -4.40 6.59
N VAL A 294 -12.02 -5.00 6.01
CA VAL A 294 -13.36 -5.11 6.56
C VAL A 294 -13.48 -6.32 7.49
N SER A 295 -12.95 -7.45 7.04
CA SER A 295 -12.89 -8.70 7.77
C SER A 295 -11.75 -9.55 7.22
N GLN A 296 -11.09 -10.30 8.09
CA GLN A 296 -10.07 -11.27 7.72
C GLN A 296 -10.24 -12.52 8.57
N ASP A 297 -10.10 -13.68 7.93
CA ASP A 297 -9.88 -14.96 8.57
C ASP A 297 -8.70 -15.70 7.89
N GLY A 298 -8.47 -16.96 8.24
CA GLY A 298 -7.39 -17.77 7.63
C GLY A 298 -7.59 -18.10 6.14
N THR A 299 -8.75 -17.78 5.55
CA THR A 299 -9.17 -18.10 4.18
C THR A 299 -9.61 -16.86 3.40
N TRP A 300 -10.33 -15.92 4.00
CA TRP A 300 -10.95 -14.80 3.31
C TRP A 300 -10.51 -13.46 3.87
N ASP A 301 -10.08 -12.58 2.98
CA ASP A 301 -9.89 -11.17 3.26
C ASP A 301 -10.95 -10.38 2.48
N VAL A 302 -11.57 -9.41 3.16
CA VAL A 302 -12.52 -8.48 2.56
C VAL A 302 -11.97 -7.08 2.75
N LEU A 303 -11.86 -6.31 1.67
CA LEU A 303 -11.38 -4.93 1.69
C LEU A 303 -12.40 -3.99 1.06
N THR A 304 -12.39 -2.73 1.50
CA THR A 304 -13.23 -1.68 0.94
C THR A 304 -12.55 -0.31 0.99
N LYS A 305 -12.92 0.56 0.06
CA LYS A 305 -12.64 2.01 0.08
C LYS A 305 -13.78 2.76 -0.60
N ASP A 306 -13.89 4.04 -0.28
CA ASP A 306 -14.67 4.97 -1.09
C ASP A 306 -13.95 5.23 -2.42
N LEU A 307 -14.75 5.43 -3.45
CA LEU A 307 -14.31 5.87 -4.77
C LEU A 307 -14.92 7.24 -5.08
N ALA A 308 -14.23 8.02 -5.92
CA ALA A 308 -14.72 9.29 -6.39
C ALA A 308 -16.11 9.14 -7.05
N GLY A 309 -16.99 10.11 -6.76
CA GLY A 309 -18.39 10.07 -7.20
C GLY A 309 -19.36 9.37 -6.24
N GLY A 310 -18.88 8.88 -5.08
CA GLY A 310 -19.72 8.29 -4.04
C GLY A 310 -20.03 6.81 -4.25
N ASP A 311 -19.20 6.14 -5.06
CA ASP A 311 -19.23 4.68 -5.23
C ASP A 311 -18.38 4.01 -4.15
N ARG A 312 -18.58 2.70 -3.95
CA ARG A 312 -17.83 1.90 -2.97
C ARG A 312 -17.14 0.72 -3.65
N LEU A 313 -15.88 0.47 -3.33
CA LEU A 313 -15.16 -0.74 -3.75
C LEU A 313 -15.43 -1.89 -2.77
N LEU A 314 -15.60 -3.10 -3.28
CA LEU A 314 -15.50 -4.34 -2.53
C LEU A 314 -14.49 -5.25 -3.21
N THR A 315 -13.43 -5.63 -2.50
CA THR A 315 -12.45 -6.62 -2.93
C THR A 315 -12.50 -7.81 -1.96
N ILE A 316 -12.67 -9.01 -2.49
CA ILE A 316 -12.66 -10.26 -1.73
C ILE A 316 -11.48 -11.09 -2.25
N LEU A 317 -10.57 -11.48 -1.36
CA LEU A 317 -9.44 -12.35 -1.65
C LEU A 317 -9.68 -13.72 -1.00
N ASN A 318 -9.55 -14.78 -1.79
CA ASN A 318 -9.50 -16.16 -1.32
C ASN A 318 -8.04 -16.57 -1.08
N ARG A 319 -7.59 -16.54 0.16
CA ARG A 319 -6.28 -17.07 0.59
C ARG A 319 -6.27 -18.58 0.77
N GLY A 320 -7.42 -19.23 0.69
CA GLY A 320 -7.54 -20.68 0.83
C GLY A 320 -7.07 -21.45 -0.41
N ASN A 321 -6.90 -22.75 -0.21
CA ASN A 321 -6.37 -23.69 -1.20
C ASN A 321 -7.42 -24.23 -2.19
N PHE A 322 -8.67 -23.73 -2.13
CA PHE A 322 -9.78 -24.25 -2.91
C PHE A 322 -10.68 -23.14 -3.45
N THR A 323 -11.22 -23.36 -4.64
CA THR A 323 -12.25 -22.49 -5.21
C THR A 323 -13.51 -22.53 -4.36
N ALA A 324 -14.04 -21.36 -4.02
CA ALA A 324 -15.22 -21.26 -3.15
C ALA A 324 -16.06 -20.01 -3.41
N ASN A 325 -17.27 -20.02 -2.87
CA ASN A 325 -18.15 -18.85 -2.86
C ASN A 325 -18.00 -18.11 -1.53
N TYR A 326 -18.14 -16.79 -1.56
CA TYR A 326 -18.16 -15.97 -0.35
C TYR A 326 -19.21 -14.87 -0.46
N THR A 327 -19.90 -14.57 0.64
CA THR A 327 -20.97 -13.56 0.67
C THR A 327 -20.65 -12.48 1.68
N VAL A 328 -20.75 -11.23 1.25
CA VAL A 328 -20.51 -10.04 2.08
C VAL A 328 -21.79 -9.21 2.13
N SER A 329 -22.24 -8.86 3.33
CA SER A 329 -23.37 -7.94 3.50
C SER A 329 -22.97 -6.50 3.16
N LEU A 330 -23.91 -5.69 2.69
CA LEU A 330 -23.67 -4.27 2.44
C LEU A 330 -23.31 -3.52 3.73
N ALA A 331 -23.84 -3.95 4.88
CA ALA A 331 -23.48 -3.41 6.18
C ALA A 331 -21.99 -3.57 6.50
N ARG A 332 -21.36 -4.71 6.15
CA ARG A 332 -19.92 -4.94 6.35
C ARG A 332 -19.04 -3.95 5.59
N VAL A 333 -19.47 -3.53 4.39
CA VAL A 333 -18.74 -2.50 3.62
C VAL A 333 -19.17 -1.07 3.97
N GLY A 334 -19.96 -0.90 5.03
CA GLY A 334 -20.37 0.40 5.58
C GLY A 334 -21.57 1.03 4.91
N ILE A 335 -22.24 0.32 4.00
CA ILE A 335 -23.41 0.83 3.29
C ILE A 335 -24.64 0.64 4.18
N ILE A 336 -25.28 1.76 4.55
CA ILE A 336 -26.58 1.73 5.23
C ILE A 336 -27.65 1.44 4.19
N SER A 337 -28.13 0.19 4.15
CA SER A 337 -29.16 -0.21 3.19
C SER A 337 -30.47 0.54 3.44
N ASP A 338 -30.91 1.32 2.47
CA ASP A 338 -32.29 1.74 2.36
C ASP A 338 -33.01 0.67 1.52
N ASN A 339 -33.89 -0.12 2.14
CA ASN A 339 -34.61 -1.23 1.49
C ASN A 339 -35.50 -0.79 0.30
N THR A 340 -35.55 0.50 0.00
CA THR A 340 -36.34 1.08 -1.08
C THR A 340 -35.58 1.24 -2.40
N VAL A 341 -34.24 1.20 -2.41
CA VAL A 341 -33.45 1.42 -3.64
C VAL A 341 -32.36 0.34 -3.80
N PRO A 342 -32.37 -0.47 -4.87
CA PRO A 342 -31.31 -1.44 -5.10
C PRO A 342 -30.00 -0.76 -5.53
N TYR A 343 -28.88 -1.37 -5.14
CA TYR A 343 -27.54 -0.96 -5.53
C TYR A 343 -27.13 -1.69 -6.81
N ARG A 344 -26.56 -0.95 -7.78
CA ARG A 344 -25.94 -1.54 -8.96
C ARG A 344 -24.53 -1.99 -8.60
N VAL A 345 -24.20 -3.23 -8.97
CA VAL A 345 -22.89 -3.84 -8.70
C VAL A 345 -22.27 -4.26 -10.02
N LYS A 346 -21.04 -3.83 -10.29
CA LYS A 346 -20.25 -4.26 -11.43
C LYS A 346 -19.12 -5.17 -10.95
N ASN A 347 -19.05 -6.39 -11.46
CA ASN A 347 -17.86 -7.24 -11.31
C ASN A 347 -16.77 -6.70 -12.26
N LEU A 348 -15.61 -6.32 -11.71
CA LEU A 348 -14.55 -5.64 -12.47
C LEU A 348 -13.65 -6.60 -13.27
N TRP A 349 -13.73 -7.91 -13.00
CA TRP A 349 -13.08 -8.92 -13.82
C TRP A 349 -13.89 -9.28 -15.07
N THR A 350 -15.21 -9.40 -14.91
CA THR A 350 -16.08 -9.88 -16.01
C THR A 350 -16.87 -8.77 -16.71
N GLY A 351 -16.92 -7.57 -16.14
CA GLY A 351 -17.78 -6.47 -16.58
C GLY A 351 -19.27 -6.68 -16.29
N THR A 352 -19.66 -7.81 -15.69
CA THR A 352 -21.06 -8.16 -15.45
C THR A 352 -21.70 -7.19 -14.47
N LEU A 353 -22.90 -6.71 -14.82
CA LEU A 353 -23.72 -5.87 -13.97
C LEU A 353 -24.82 -6.69 -13.29
N SER A 354 -25.06 -6.40 -12.02
CA SER A 354 -26.16 -6.94 -11.23
C SER A 354 -26.77 -5.87 -10.32
N HIS A 355 -27.88 -6.22 -9.66
CA HIS A 355 -28.50 -5.38 -8.64
C HIS A 355 -28.63 -6.18 -7.36
N VAL A 356 -28.34 -5.55 -6.23
CA VAL A 356 -28.44 -6.15 -4.89
C VAL A 356 -29.13 -5.20 -3.92
N SER A 357 -29.71 -5.75 -2.86
CA SER A 357 -30.38 -4.96 -1.82
C SER A 357 -29.69 -5.06 -0.45
N ASN A 358 -29.05 -6.19 -0.16
CA ASN A 358 -28.52 -6.49 1.17
C ASN A 358 -27.12 -7.12 1.17
N GLN A 359 -26.74 -7.89 0.15
CA GLN A 359 -25.48 -8.63 0.12
C GLN A 359 -24.99 -8.85 -1.31
N ILE A 360 -23.69 -9.10 -1.43
CA ILE A 360 -23.00 -9.47 -2.67
C ILE A 360 -22.38 -10.85 -2.46
N THR A 361 -22.63 -11.76 -3.40
CA THR A 361 -21.99 -13.08 -3.41
C THR A 361 -20.96 -13.14 -4.52
N ALA A 362 -19.70 -13.35 -4.15
CA ALA A 362 -18.65 -13.75 -5.07
C ALA A 362 -18.75 -15.26 -5.29
N THR A 363 -18.91 -15.66 -6.56
CA THR A 363 -19.09 -17.07 -6.94
C THR A 363 -17.83 -17.62 -7.59
N LEU A 364 -17.45 -18.83 -7.20
CA LEU A 364 -16.33 -19.58 -7.79
C LEU A 364 -15.02 -18.79 -7.79
N VAL A 365 -14.72 -18.11 -6.68
CA VAL A 365 -13.43 -17.41 -6.51
C VAL A 365 -12.34 -18.46 -6.42
N PRO A 366 -11.38 -18.53 -7.36
CA PRO A 366 -10.32 -19.54 -7.34
C PRO A 366 -9.52 -19.52 -6.05
N SER A 367 -8.81 -20.61 -5.76
CA SER A 367 -7.68 -20.59 -4.81
C SER A 367 -6.76 -19.42 -5.17
N HIS A 368 -6.41 -18.60 -4.19
CA HIS A 368 -5.56 -17.41 -4.37
C HIS A 368 -6.15 -16.37 -5.35
N GLY A 369 -7.45 -16.47 -5.64
CA GLY A 369 -8.18 -15.60 -6.55
C GLY A 369 -8.82 -14.40 -5.84
N THR A 370 -9.16 -13.38 -6.61
CA THR A 370 -9.93 -12.21 -6.13
C THR A 370 -11.26 -12.08 -6.86
N ALA A 371 -12.25 -11.53 -6.15
CA ALA A 371 -13.45 -10.96 -6.76
C ALA A 371 -13.50 -9.47 -6.41
N VAL A 372 -13.59 -8.62 -7.43
CA VAL A 372 -13.55 -7.16 -7.27
C VAL A 372 -14.85 -6.58 -7.81
N PHE A 373 -15.51 -5.76 -7.00
CA PHE A 373 -16.80 -5.17 -7.32
C PHE A 373 -16.80 -3.66 -7.09
N ARG A 374 -17.40 -2.92 -8.02
CA ARG A 374 -17.79 -1.51 -7.81
C ARG A 374 -19.28 -1.45 -7.53
N ILE A 375 -19.63 -0.83 -6.40
CA ILE A 375 -21.01 -0.67 -5.91
C ILE A 375 -21.41 0.79 -6.13
N GLN A 376 -22.57 0.99 -6.73
CA GLN A 376 -23.13 2.31 -7.04
C GLN A 376 -24.58 2.36 -6.58
N ALA A 377 -25.00 3.50 -6.01
CA ALA A 377 -26.41 3.73 -5.75
C ALA A 377 -27.12 4.24 -7.02
N LEU A 378 -28.36 3.81 -7.22
CA LEU A 378 -29.21 4.30 -8.31
C LEU A 378 -29.92 5.58 -7.85
N GLY A 379 -29.34 6.74 -8.17
CA GLY A 379 -29.94 8.06 -7.91
C GLY A 379 -29.06 8.94 -7.03
N ASN A 380 -29.10 8.74 -5.72
CA ASN A 380 -28.30 9.51 -4.75
C ASN A 380 -26.97 8.82 -4.44
N PRO A 381 -25.94 9.55 -3.96
CA PRO A 381 -24.71 8.95 -3.47
C PRO A 381 -24.96 7.91 -2.36
N ILE A 382 -24.11 6.89 -2.28
CA ILE A 382 -24.20 5.86 -1.24
C ILE A 382 -23.98 6.53 0.13
N LYS A 383 -24.88 6.27 1.08
CA LYS A 383 -24.65 6.64 2.48
C LYS A 383 -23.73 5.60 3.12
N VAL A 384 -22.50 6.02 3.37
CA VAL A 384 -21.46 5.17 3.96
C VAL A 384 -21.15 5.65 5.38
N VAL A 385 -21.03 4.69 6.31
CA VAL A 385 -20.37 4.88 7.60
C VAL A 385 -19.06 4.10 7.56
N PRO A 386 -17.91 4.69 7.94
CA PRO A 386 -16.65 3.98 8.03
C PRO A 386 -16.82 2.67 8.81
N THR A 387 -16.61 1.55 8.13
CA THR A 387 -16.90 0.21 8.67
C THR A 387 -15.81 -0.77 8.27
N GLY A 388 -15.31 -1.53 9.24
CA GLY A 388 -14.30 -2.56 9.02
C GLY A 388 -13.67 -3.05 10.32
N MET A 389 -12.53 -3.73 10.22
CA MET A 389 -11.80 -4.17 11.40
C MET A 389 -11.12 -3.01 12.12
N ILE A 390 -10.99 -3.17 13.44
CA ILE A 390 -10.03 -2.43 14.24
C ILE A 390 -9.01 -3.45 14.74
N PHE A 391 -7.74 -3.29 14.37
CA PHE A 391 -6.69 -4.25 14.71
C PHE A 391 -5.40 -3.53 15.13
N ASN A 392 -4.62 -4.15 16.00
CA ASN A 392 -3.29 -3.66 16.36
C ASN A 392 -2.30 -3.95 15.22
N THR A 393 -1.55 -2.94 14.76
CA THR A 393 -0.70 -3.11 13.55
C THR A 393 0.58 -3.90 13.80
N PHE A 394 0.97 -4.11 15.05
CA PHE A 394 2.09 -4.97 15.44
C PHE A 394 1.65 -6.42 15.60
N SER A 395 0.72 -6.70 16.52
CA SER A 395 0.27 -8.06 16.85
C SER A 395 -0.64 -8.68 15.79
N LEU A 396 -1.29 -7.84 14.98
CA LEU A 396 -2.37 -8.19 14.05
C LEU A 396 -3.60 -8.81 14.72
N ASN A 397 -3.73 -8.66 16.05
CA ASN A 397 -4.95 -9.03 16.75
C ASN A 397 -6.08 -8.03 16.49
N CYS A 398 -7.29 -8.56 16.40
CA CYS A 398 -8.52 -7.83 16.18
C CYS A 398 -9.21 -7.47 17.49
N LEU A 399 -9.67 -6.22 17.58
CA LEU A 399 -10.59 -5.78 18.62
C LEU A 399 -11.90 -6.55 18.47
N THR A 400 -12.27 -7.30 19.50
CA THR A 400 -13.39 -8.25 19.45
C THR A 400 -14.40 -7.94 20.54
N ALA A 401 -15.66 -7.77 20.16
CA ALA A 401 -16.78 -7.63 21.08
C ALA A 401 -17.37 -9.00 21.42
N SER A 402 -17.73 -9.21 22.69
CA SER A 402 -18.52 -10.37 23.09
C SER A 402 -20.00 -10.00 23.25
N THR A 403 -20.88 -11.00 23.19
CA THR A 403 -22.30 -10.82 23.50
C THR A 403 -22.57 -10.53 24.97
N ASN A 404 -21.56 -10.68 25.84
CA ASN A 404 -21.64 -10.43 27.28
C ASN A 404 -21.02 -9.08 27.68
N GLU A 405 -21.01 -8.11 26.76
CA GLU A 405 -20.53 -6.75 27.00
C GLU A 405 -19.03 -6.62 27.36
N THR A 406 -18.23 -7.63 27.00
CA THR A 406 -16.77 -7.62 27.18
C THR A 406 -16.03 -7.36 25.88
N LEU A 407 -14.81 -6.85 26.00
CA LEU A 407 -13.88 -6.61 24.90
C LEU A 407 -12.59 -7.39 25.10
N SER A 408 -11.99 -7.85 24.01
CA SER A 408 -10.68 -8.50 24.01
C SER A 408 -9.97 -8.30 22.67
N TRP A 409 -8.65 -8.32 22.69
CA TRP A 409 -7.81 -8.51 21.50
C TRP A 409 -7.62 -10.01 21.26
N THR A 410 -7.99 -10.49 20.07
CA THR A 410 -7.87 -11.90 19.70
C THR A 410 -7.41 -12.04 18.26
N SER A 411 -7.04 -13.25 17.84
CA SER A 411 -6.86 -13.54 16.41
C SER A 411 -8.11 -13.16 15.61
N CYS A 412 -7.89 -12.72 14.37
CA CYS A 412 -8.96 -12.34 13.46
C CYS A 412 -9.65 -13.60 12.90
N ILE A 413 -10.97 -13.66 13.02
CA ILE A 413 -11.82 -14.81 12.69
C ILE A 413 -12.95 -14.48 11.70
N GLY A 414 -12.94 -13.26 11.14
CA GLY A 414 -13.89 -12.83 10.11
C GLY A 414 -15.35 -12.67 10.58
N SER A 415 -15.62 -12.69 11.89
CA SER A 415 -16.96 -12.54 12.47
C SER A 415 -17.39 -11.09 12.60
N ASP A 416 -18.70 -10.84 12.67
CA ASP A 416 -19.27 -9.50 12.88
C ASP A 416 -18.87 -8.88 14.23
N SER A 417 -18.43 -9.69 15.21
CA SER A 417 -17.88 -9.21 16.48
C SER A 417 -16.55 -8.47 16.33
N GLN A 418 -15.89 -8.58 15.19
CA GLN A 418 -14.63 -7.90 14.87
C GLN A 418 -14.80 -6.80 13.81
N VAL A 419 -16.04 -6.53 13.40
CA VAL A 419 -16.35 -5.47 12.44
C VAL A 419 -17.03 -4.33 13.19
N TRP A 420 -16.49 -3.13 12.99
CA TRP A 420 -16.82 -1.93 13.75
C TRP A 420 -17.21 -0.79 12.82
N GLN A 421 -18.24 -0.06 13.20
CA GLN A 421 -18.60 1.24 12.61
C GLN A 421 -17.99 2.35 13.45
N VAL A 422 -17.38 3.32 12.79
CA VAL A 422 -16.87 4.54 13.42
C VAL A 422 -17.67 5.71 12.87
N ALA A 423 -18.54 6.28 13.71
CA ALA A 423 -19.43 7.36 13.32
C ALA A 423 -18.74 8.73 13.46
N ALA A 424 -19.27 9.73 12.75
CA ALA A 424 -18.74 11.09 12.75
C ALA A 424 -18.81 11.81 14.13
N ASP A 425 -19.63 11.31 15.06
CA ASP A 425 -19.68 11.77 16.45
C ASP A 425 -18.56 11.18 17.35
N GLY A 426 -17.71 10.33 16.76
CA GLY A 426 -16.62 9.63 17.45
C GLY A 426 -17.05 8.34 18.14
N THR A 427 -18.32 7.92 18.02
CA THR A 427 -18.76 6.64 18.59
C THR A 427 -18.28 5.46 17.74
N VAL A 428 -17.86 4.39 18.41
CA VAL A 428 -17.38 3.15 17.78
C VAL A 428 -18.30 2.00 18.20
N ARG A 429 -18.93 1.31 17.23
CA ARG A 429 -20.02 0.34 17.47
C ARG A 429 -19.77 -0.95 16.71
N SER A 430 -19.98 -2.09 17.37
CA SER A 430 -19.83 -3.40 16.70
C SER A 430 -21.05 -3.70 15.83
N LEU A 431 -20.85 -4.40 14.69
CA LEU A 431 -21.96 -4.88 13.86
C LEU A 431 -22.84 -5.92 14.58
N VAL A 432 -22.35 -6.56 15.64
CA VAL A 432 -23.17 -7.47 16.47
C VAL A 432 -24.32 -6.74 17.14
N ASN A 433 -24.09 -5.50 17.59
CA ASN A 433 -25.11 -4.72 18.29
C ASN A 433 -24.84 -3.21 18.17
N TYR A 434 -25.55 -2.55 17.24
CA TYR A 434 -25.44 -1.10 17.03
C TYR A 434 -25.96 -0.24 18.18
N SER A 435 -26.65 -0.82 19.18
CA SER A 435 -27.08 -0.08 20.37
C SER A 435 -25.96 0.10 21.40
N GLN A 436 -24.81 -0.55 21.21
CA GLN A 436 -23.69 -0.47 22.15
C GLN A 436 -22.46 0.19 21.52
N CYS A 437 -21.77 0.97 22.35
CA CYS A 437 -20.65 1.81 21.99
C CYS A 437 -19.42 1.43 22.82
N LEU A 438 -18.23 1.44 22.19
CA LEU A 438 -16.94 1.37 22.87
C LEU A 438 -16.86 2.49 23.90
N THR A 439 -16.66 2.11 25.15
CA THR A 439 -16.72 3.00 26.31
C THR A 439 -15.39 3.00 27.03
N ASP A 440 -14.82 4.19 27.21
CA ASP A 440 -13.58 4.43 27.94
C ASP A 440 -13.69 4.00 29.40
N GLY A 441 -12.69 3.22 29.85
CA GLY A 441 -12.58 2.78 31.24
C GLY A 441 -12.01 3.85 32.18
N GLY A 442 -11.33 4.86 31.63
CA GLY A 442 -10.52 5.81 32.38
C GLY A 442 -9.10 5.31 32.62
N PHE A 443 -8.32 6.09 33.38
CA PHE A 443 -6.89 5.86 33.59
C PHE A 443 -6.59 4.44 34.11
N ASN A 444 -5.75 3.71 33.38
CA ASN A 444 -5.31 2.33 33.66
C ASN A 444 -6.47 1.37 33.98
N SER A 445 -7.58 1.54 33.27
CA SER A 445 -8.80 0.76 33.45
C SER A 445 -9.21 0.07 32.15
N THR A 446 -9.99 -1.01 32.27
CA THR A 446 -10.50 -1.77 31.12
C THR A 446 -11.55 -0.96 30.37
N ALA A 447 -11.40 -0.82 29.06
CA ALA A 447 -12.45 -0.31 28.19
C ALA A 447 -13.53 -1.39 28.01
N THR A 448 -14.79 -0.98 27.90
CA THR A 448 -15.93 -1.88 27.80
C THR A 448 -16.81 -1.53 26.60
N ILE A 449 -17.86 -2.30 26.35
CA ILE A 449 -18.89 -1.98 25.37
C ILE A 449 -20.23 -1.88 26.11
N THR A 450 -20.87 -0.72 26.08
CA THR A 450 -22.10 -0.44 26.86
C THR A 450 -23.13 0.26 26.00
N GLN A 451 -24.39 0.36 26.47
CA GLN A 451 -25.44 1.08 25.75
C GLN A 451 -24.99 2.50 25.36
N CYS A 452 -25.23 2.89 24.11
CA CYS A 452 -24.81 4.17 23.58
C CYS A 452 -25.54 5.32 24.30
N SER A 453 -24.79 6.09 25.10
CA SER A 453 -25.20 7.32 25.76
C SER A 453 -24.75 8.57 25.02
N PHE A 454 -23.83 8.42 24.04
CA PHE A 454 -23.26 9.52 23.24
C PHE A 454 -22.54 10.59 24.08
N ASP A 455 -22.04 10.20 25.26
CA ASP A 455 -21.25 11.07 26.11
C ASP A 455 -19.75 11.02 25.75
N GLN A 456 -18.94 11.84 26.44
CA GLN A 456 -17.50 11.93 26.18
C GLN A 456 -16.72 10.65 26.46
N LYS A 457 -17.25 9.68 27.23
CA LYS A 457 -16.61 8.37 27.45
C LYS A 457 -16.76 7.46 26.24
N GLN A 458 -17.73 7.73 25.37
CA GLN A 458 -17.98 6.93 24.17
C GLN A 458 -17.53 7.64 22.88
N SER A 459 -16.89 8.80 23.00
CA SER A 459 -16.34 9.54 21.87
C SER A 459 -14.83 9.34 21.79
N TRP A 460 -14.35 8.92 20.63
CA TRP A 460 -12.95 8.61 20.36
C TRP A 460 -12.43 9.39 19.16
N LYS A 461 -11.16 9.78 19.21
CA LYS A 461 -10.45 10.45 18.12
C LYS A 461 -9.26 9.62 17.67
N TYR A 462 -9.16 9.41 16.36
CA TYR A 462 -8.06 8.68 15.75
C TYR A 462 -6.98 9.65 15.27
N HIS A 463 -5.74 9.37 15.60
CA HIS A 463 -4.59 10.20 15.26
C HIS A 463 -3.70 9.52 14.22
N LEU A 464 -2.90 10.31 13.49
CA LEU A 464 -1.97 9.79 12.47
C LEU A 464 -0.95 8.80 13.07
N SER A 465 -0.62 8.95 14.35
CA SER A 465 0.21 8.01 15.13
C SER A 465 -0.43 6.62 15.33
N GLY A 466 -1.64 6.41 14.83
CA GLY A 466 -2.41 5.19 15.07
C GLY A 466 -3.03 5.11 16.47
N ASN A 467 -2.86 6.12 17.33
CA ASN A 467 -3.54 6.17 18.61
C ASN A 467 -5.05 6.42 18.44
N LEU A 468 -5.87 5.65 19.16
CA LEU A 468 -7.30 5.94 19.34
C LEU A 468 -7.55 6.49 20.74
N LYS A 469 -7.84 7.79 20.83
CA LYS A 469 -7.84 8.56 22.08
C LYS A 469 -9.25 8.88 22.55
N ALA A 470 -9.56 8.56 23.80
CA ALA A 470 -10.84 8.88 24.41
C ALA A 470 -11.00 10.40 24.62
N ALA A 471 -12.18 10.94 24.34
CA ALA A 471 -12.47 12.35 24.56
C ALA A 471 -12.50 12.70 26.06
N SER A 472 -13.00 11.80 26.91
CA SER A 472 -13.14 12.03 28.35
C SER A 472 -11.81 11.95 29.12
N SER A 473 -11.17 10.78 29.20
CA SER A 473 -9.93 10.61 29.98
C SER A 473 -8.67 11.08 29.28
N ARG A 474 -8.73 11.31 27.95
CA ARG A 474 -7.56 11.60 27.10
C ARG A 474 -6.56 10.45 27.05
N MET A 475 -6.96 9.25 27.46
CA MET A 475 -6.17 8.02 27.37
C MET A 475 -6.31 7.38 25.99
N CYS A 476 -5.38 6.48 25.66
CA CYS A 476 -5.35 5.75 24.41
C CYS A 476 -5.80 4.30 24.61
N LEU A 477 -6.56 3.79 23.65
CA LEU A 477 -6.94 2.39 23.58
C LEU A 477 -5.66 1.54 23.41
N THR A 478 -5.49 0.55 24.27
CA THR A 478 -4.25 -0.22 24.39
C THR A 478 -4.54 -1.72 24.38
N GLU A 479 -3.73 -2.48 23.65
CA GLU A 479 -3.65 -3.94 23.75
C GLU A 479 -2.71 -4.34 24.87
N ALA A 480 -3.26 -4.77 26.01
CA ALA A 480 -2.44 -5.32 27.08
C ALA A 480 -1.93 -6.73 26.72
N ASP A 481 -0.77 -7.13 27.26
CA ASP A 481 -0.13 -8.43 26.99
C ASP A 481 -1.02 -9.66 27.22
N ASN A 482 -2.04 -9.53 28.08
CA ASN A 482 -3.01 -10.58 28.37
C ASN A 482 -4.27 -10.54 27.48
N GLY A 483 -4.27 -9.73 26.41
CA GLY A 483 -5.37 -9.55 25.48
C GLY A 483 -6.51 -8.64 25.98
N LEU A 484 -6.35 -7.99 27.15
CA LEU A 484 -7.34 -7.03 27.63
C LEU A 484 -7.29 -5.72 26.84
N VAL A 485 -8.46 -5.12 26.67
CA VAL A 485 -8.59 -3.79 26.07
C VAL A 485 -8.55 -2.75 27.20
N GLN A 486 -7.50 -1.95 27.25
CA GLN A 486 -7.28 -0.97 28.31
C GLN A 486 -7.27 0.46 27.79
N SER A 487 -7.51 1.40 28.70
CA SER A 487 -7.31 2.83 28.49
C SER A 487 -6.11 3.27 29.33
N THR A 488 -4.98 3.56 28.69
CA THR A 488 -3.73 3.94 29.37
C THR A 488 -3.18 5.25 28.81
N ALA A 489 -2.16 5.81 29.45
CA ALA A 489 -1.52 7.02 28.94
C ALA A 489 -1.03 6.80 27.50
N CYS A 490 -1.30 7.76 26.63
CA CYS A 490 -0.83 7.69 25.24
C CYS A 490 0.70 7.74 25.20
N GLY A 491 1.31 6.65 24.76
CA GLY A 491 2.69 6.55 24.34
C GLY A 491 2.86 7.14 22.93
N TYR A 492 4.12 7.30 22.55
CA TYR A 492 4.51 7.72 21.21
C TYR A 492 4.92 6.47 20.43
N GLU A 493 4.13 6.11 19.40
CA GLU A 493 4.43 5.00 18.49
C GLU A 493 4.77 3.67 19.19
N THR A 494 4.02 3.30 20.23
CA THR A 494 4.25 2.05 20.95
C THR A 494 3.43 0.91 20.33
N ASN A 495 4.04 -0.27 20.22
CA ASN A 495 3.43 -1.43 19.56
C ASN A 495 1.99 -1.71 20.02
N GLU A 496 1.73 -1.57 21.31
CA GLU A 496 0.44 -1.86 21.94
C GLU A 496 -0.65 -0.80 21.70
N GLN A 497 -0.32 0.37 21.15
CA GLN A 497 -1.24 1.49 20.95
C GLN A 497 -1.36 2.00 19.52
N VAL A 498 -0.56 1.46 18.58
CA VAL A 498 -0.73 1.75 17.15
C VAL A 498 -1.74 0.77 16.56
N ILE A 499 -2.94 1.28 16.28
CA ILE A 499 -4.04 0.49 15.72
C ILE A 499 -4.48 1.04 14.36
N ALA A 500 -4.98 0.15 13.51
CA ALA A 500 -5.60 0.49 12.24
C ALA A 500 -7.13 0.56 12.41
N LEU A 501 -7.73 1.58 11.79
CA LEU A 501 -9.18 1.78 11.74
C LEU A 501 -9.70 1.65 10.30
N PRO A 502 -11.03 1.49 10.12
CA PRO A 502 -11.64 1.47 8.80
C PRO A 502 -11.39 2.74 7.99
N GLY A 503 -11.32 2.61 6.66
CA GLY A 503 -11.20 3.73 5.75
C GLY A 503 -12.40 4.67 5.83
N GLY A 504 -12.13 5.97 5.74
CA GLY A 504 -13.12 7.05 5.87
C GLY A 504 -13.25 7.63 7.28
N VAL A 505 -12.53 7.08 8.28
CA VAL A 505 -12.42 7.71 9.60
C VAL A 505 -11.57 8.98 9.52
N GLU A 506 -12.02 10.05 10.17
CA GLU A 506 -11.27 11.31 10.28
C GLU A 506 -10.00 11.12 11.13
N ILE A 507 -8.87 11.60 10.61
CA ILE A 507 -7.56 11.55 11.28
C ILE A 507 -7.23 12.95 11.83
N TRP A 508 -6.95 13.03 13.12
CA TRP A 508 -6.75 14.26 13.91
C TRP A 508 -5.30 14.64 14.17
#